data_AF-A0A497TCZ2-F1
#
_entry.id   AF-A0A497TCZ2-F1
#
_cell.length_a   1.000
_cell.length_b   1.000
_cell.length_c   1.000
_cell.angle_alpha   90.00
_cell.angle_beta   90.00
_cell.angle_gamma   90.00
#
_symmetry.space_group_name_H-M   'P 1'
#
loop_
_entity.id
_entity.type
_entity.pdbx_description
1 polymer ?
#
loop_
_entity_poly.entity_id
_entity_poly.type
_entity_poly.pdbx_seq_one_letter_code
_entity_poly.pdbx_strand_id
1 'polypeptide(L)'
;WRTSAADLIQNHLTFMLFHHTAIFPKELWPKGIVTFGMGLLESEKMSSSKGRVILAAEALQRYGADRIRLFLRQGAGPWQDFDWKEKEVGLYREKLEKWAEWFRQRWEEVKGGGKGRIDLWLKSKVSQIVKEVTESLESWQIRKAGLKAFFEFWDALRWYCRRTEAGEALREAMETWLKLLAPWIPHLTQELWEWIGKQGFIHEAGWPEAGKTDPKLEMGEELIRRTMEDIREIIKLKGQPKSIRIYTAPEWKHEVYQLVLEALERKAVLRDILTDPRVQKHGKRILEWVQRLFKEGKLAEVLTAQEEYEVLKEAEAFFKKEFGCKVEVIEAIKAEGEKAARAEPGKPGIELCF
;
A
#
# COMPACT_ATOMS: atom_id res chain seq x y z
N TRP A 1 5.98 -20.23 -20.89
CA TRP A 1 6.30 -20.77 -19.55
C TRP A 1 5.66 -22.15 -19.38
N ARG A 2 6.31 -23.05 -18.64
CA ARG A 2 5.74 -24.32 -18.15
C ARG A 2 5.60 -24.26 -16.63
N THR A 3 4.38 -24.42 -16.11
CA THR A 3 4.15 -24.51 -14.66
C THR A 3 4.03 -25.97 -14.22
N SER A 4 4.52 -26.30 -13.03
CA SER A 4 4.45 -27.66 -12.48
C SER A 4 4.69 -27.68 -10.98
N ALA A 5 4.44 -28.81 -10.33
CA ALA A 5 4.95 -29.08 -8.99
C ALA A 5 6.47 -29.29 -9.00
N ALA A 6 7.12 -28.96 -7.88
CA ALA A 6 8.58 -29.01 -7.71
C ALA A 6 9.15 -30.44 -7.68
N ASP A 7 8.32 -31.44 -7.33
CA ASP A 7 8.66 -32.86 -7.37
C ASP A 7 9.02 -33.36 -8.78
N LEU A 8 8.46 -32.73 -9.81
CA LEU A 8 8.71 -33.08 -11.21
C LEU A 8 10.05 -32.55 -11.77
N ILE A 9 10.81 -31.77 -10.98
CA ILE A 9 12.11 -31.24 -11.42
C ILE A 9 13.05 -32.38 -11.76
N GLN A 10 13.17 -33.39 -10.89
CA GLN A 10 14.15 -34.48 -11.02
C GLN A 10 13.78 -35.51 -12.10
N ASN A 11 12.62 -35.38 -12.74
CA ASN A 11 12.14 -36.32 -13.76
C ASN A 11 11.58 -35.58 -14.98
N HIS A 12 10.25 -35.47 -15.10
CA HIS A 12 9.50 -34.92 -16.22
C HIS A 12 10.05 -33.59 -16.73
N LEU A 13 10.34 -32.62 -15.85
CA LEU A 13 10.83 -31.31 -16.28
C LEU A 13 12.26 -31.39 -16.84
N THR A 14 13.10 -32.25 -16.28
CA THR A 14 14.47 -32.49 -16.79
C THR A 14 14.41 -33.26 -18.12
N PHE A 15 13.61 -34.31 -18.22
CA PHE A 15 13.42 -35.06 -19.48
C PHE A 15 12.78 -34.21 -20.57
N MET A 16 11.87 -33.31 -20.22
CA MET A 16 11.34 -32.31 -21.15
C MET A 16 12.48 -31.52 -21.81
N LEU A 17 13.46 -31.05 -21.04
CA LEU A 17 14.61 -30.33 -21.61
C LEU A 17 15.44 -31.24 -22.52
N PHE A 18 15.79 -32.45 -22.09
CA PHE A 18 16.54 -33.40 -22.92
C PHE A 18 15.85 -33.68 -24.25
N HIS A 19 14.56 -34.01 -24.22
CA HIS A 19 13.79 -34.29 -25.43
C HIS A 19 13.71 -33.05 -26.34
N HIS A 20 13.52 -31.85 -25.77
CA HIS A 20 13.46 -30.64 -26.60
C HIS A 20 14.81 -30.34 -27.26
N THR A 21 15.92 -30.53 -26.55
CA THR A 21 17.26 -30.32 -27.13
C THR A 21 17.64 -31.35 -28.20
N ALA A 22 17.05 -32.55 -28.14
CA ALA A 22 17.31 -33.62 -29.10
C ALA A 22 16.43 -33.51 -30.37
N ILE A 23 15.21 -33.01 -30.24
CA ILE A 23 14.19 -33.02 -31.31
C ILE A 23 14.07 -31.66 -31.99
N PHE A 24 14.12 -30.56 -31.23
CA PHE A 24 13.77 -29.24 -31.74
C PHE A 24 14.99 -28.32 -31.88
N PRO A 25 14.99 -27.44 -32.90
CA PRO A 25 15.98 -26.39 -33.00
C PRO A 25 15.87 -25.39 -31.83
N LYS A 26 16.97 -24.69 -31.55
CA LYS A 26 17.18 -23.90 -30.31
C LYS A 26 16.13 -22.81 -30.10
N GLU A 27 15.61 -22.23 -31.16
CA GLU A 27 14.57 -21.21 -31.15
C GLU A 27 13.28 -21.71 -30.49
N LEU A 28 12.96 -23.00 -30.63
CA LEU A 28 11.77 -23.66 -30.09
C LEU A 28 11.96 -24.22 -28.67
N TRP A 29 13.14 -24.05 -28.07
CA TRP A 29 13.37 -24.57 -26.72
C TRP A 29 12.51 -23.86 -25.67
N PRO A 30 12.12 -24.56 -24.58
CA PRO A 30 11.34 -23.97 -23.49
C PRO A 30 12.03 -22.71 -22.94
N LYS A 31 11.28 -21.60 -22.88
CA LYS A 31 11.81 -20.29 -22.45
C LYS A 31 11.73 -20.02 -20.95
N GLY A 32 11.07 -20.89 -20.18
CA GLY A 32 10.95 -20.72 -18.74
C GLY A 32 10.06 -21.78 -18.09
N ILE A 33 10.45 -22.18 -16.89
CA ILE A 33 9.73 -23.13 -16.03
C ILE A 33 9.50 -22.43 -14.69
N VAL A 34 8.28 -22.54 -14.14
CA VAL A 34 7.97 -22.11 -12.78
C VAL A 34 7.42 -23.29 -12.00
N THR A 35 7.97 -23.49 -10.81
CA THR A 35 7.57 -24.59 -9.94
C THR A 35 6.83 -24.08 -8.71
N PHE A 36 5.88 -24.87 -8.25
CA PHE A 36 5.11 -24.65 -7.02
C PHE A 36 5.33 -25.81 -6.06
N GLY A 37 5.15 -25.56 -4.76
CA GLY A 37 5.18 -26.63 -3.78
C GLY A 37 3.94 -27.51 -3.84
N MET A 38 3.86 -28.44 -2.89
CA MET A 38 2.76 -29.40 -2.76
C MET A 38 1.62 -28.81 -1.92
N GLY A 39 0.43 -29.42 -2.08
CA GLY A 39 -0.71 -29.12 -1.22
C GLY A 39 -0.67 -29.90 0.08
N LEU A 40 -0.85 -29.19 1.20
CA LEU A 40 -1.12 -29.74 2.53
C LEU A 40 -2.60 -29.54 2.86
N LEU A 41 -3.13 -30.38 3.75
CA LEU A 41 -4.46 -30.26 4.34
C LEU A 41 -4.31 -30.26 5.85
N GLU A 42 -4.62 -29.13 6.49
CA GLU A 42 -4.45 -28.90 7.92
C GLU A 42 -3.02 -29.26 8.38
N SER A 43 -2.03 -28.72 7.67
CA SER A 43 -0.59 -28.88 7.90
C SER A 43 -0.03 -30.30 7.68
N GLU A 44 -0.84 -31.22 7.16
CA GLU A 44 -0.42 -32.59 6.86
C GLU A 44 -0.52 -32.90 5.36
N LYS A 45 0.33 -33.81 4.87
CA LYS A 45 0.33 -34.19 3.44
C LYS A 45 -1.00 -34.79 3.03
N MET A 46 -1.53 -34.32 1.90
CA MET A 46 -2.73 -34.91 1.30
C MET A 46 -2.47 -36.35 0.85
N SER A 47 -3.45 -37.23 1.06
CA SER A 47 -3.40 -38.65 0.70
C SER A 47 -4.79 -39.19 0.40
N SER A 48 -5.05 -39.49 -0.88
CA SER A 48 -6.33 -40.05 -1.33
C SER A 48 -6.61 -41.41 -0.71
N SER A 49 -5.59 -42.26 -0.52
CA SER A 49 -5.74 -43.58 0.11
C SER A 49 -6.09 -43.52 1.59
N LYS A 50 -5.77 -42.41 2.27
CA LYS A 50 -6.13 -42.16 3.67
C LYS A 50 -7.38 -41.29 3.84
N GLY A 51 -8.08 -40.96 2.74
CA GLY A 51 -9.24 -40.07 2.75
C GLY A 51 -8.94 -38.62 3.14
N ARG A 52 -7.65 -38.24 3.23
CA ARG A 52 -7.20 -36.89 3.58
C ARG A 52 -6.88 -36.11 2.31
N VAL A 53 -7.90 -35.75 1.55
CA VAL A 53 -7.75 -34.98 0.31
C VAL A 53 -9.00 -34.13 0.13
N ILE A 54 -8.83 -32.95 -0.46
CA ILE A 54 -9.96 -32.15 -0.93
C ILE A 54 -9.92 -32.17 -2.45
N LEU A 55 -11.00 -32.69 -3.03
CA LEU A 55 -11.15 -32.73 -4.47
C LEU A 55 -11.51 -31.34 -5.00
N ALA A 56 -10.91 -30.94 -6.11
CA ALA A 56 -11.18 -29.64 -6.71
C ALA A 56 -12.68 -29.43 -7.02
N ALA A 57 -13.39 -30.47 -7.48
CA ALA A 57 -14.82 -30.41 -7.75
C ALA A 57 -15.66 -30.16 -6.48
N GLU A 58 -15.33 -30.87 -5.39
CA GLU A 58 -16.00 -30.69 -4.10
C GLU A 58 -15.75 -29.28 -3.54
N ALA A 59 -14.49 -28.84 -3.60
CA ALA A 59 -14.12 -27.49 -3.23
C ALA A 59 -14.94 -26.47 -4.02
N LEU A 60 -15.00 -26.58 -5.35
CA LEU A 60 -15.74 -25.66 -6.22
C LEU A 60 -17.24 -25.63 -5.89
N GLN A 61 -17.85 -26.77 -5.60
CA GLN A 61 -19.27 -26.81 -5.22
C GLN A 61 -19.52 -26.13 -3.86
N ARG A 62 -18.63 -26.34 -2.90
CA ARG A 62 -18.80 -25.82 -1.53
C ARG A 62 -18.43 -24.34 -1.41
N TYR A 63 -17.35 -23.95 -2.07
CA TYR A 63 -16.72 -22.63 -1.94
C TYR A 63 -16.82 -21.76 -3.20
N GLY A 64 -17.28 -22.27 -4.34
CA GLY A 64 -17.30 -21.46 -5.57
C GLY A 64 -15.91 -21.10 -6.09
N ALA A 65 -15.86 -20.75 -7.37
CA ALA A 65 -14.60 -20.57 -8.09
C ALA A 65 -13.74 -19.42 -7.54
N ASP A 66 -14.32 -18.24 -7.34
CA ASP A 66 -13.57 -17.04 -6.95
C ASP A 66 -12.93 -17.15 -5.57
N ARG A 67 -13.65 -17.72 -4.59
CA ARG A 67 -13.10 -17.93 -3.24
C ARG A 67 -11.89 -18.84 -3.27
N ILE A 68 -11.97 -19.96 -4.00
CA ILE A 68 -10.87 -20.92 -4.12
C ILE A 68 -9.70 -20.32 -4.88
N ARG A 69 -9.96 -19.65 -6.00
CA ARG A 69 -8.90 -19.02 -6.80
C ARG A 69 -8.15 -17.99 -5.99
N LEU A 70 -8.87 -17.13 -5.26
CA LEU A 70 -8.26 -16.12 -4.41
C LEU A 70 -7.47 -16.76 -3.25
N PHE A 71 -8.05 -17.75 -2.57
CA PHE A 71 -7.39 -18.49 -1.51
C PHE A 71 -6.08 -19.14 -1.98
N LEU A 72 -6.12 -19.92 -3.07
CA LEU A 72 -4.94 -20.63 -3.59
C LEU A 72 -3.85 -19.66 -4.06
N ARG A 73 -4.23 -18.55 -4.73
CA ARG A 73 -3.27 -17.58 -5.27
C ARG A 73 -2.66 -16.66 -4.20
N GLN A 74 -3.31 -16.50 -3.04
CA GLN A 74 -2.77 -15.75 -1.90
C GLN A 74 -2.12 -16.66 -0.85
N GLY A 75 -2.39 -17.97 -0.88
CA GLY A 75 -1.92 -18.93 0.11
C GLY A 75 -0.42 -19.20 0.04
N ALA A 76 0.15 -19.27 -1.17
CA ALA A 76 1.57 -19.58 -1.36
C ALA A 76 2.17 -18.83 -2.56
N GLY A 77 3.45 -18.48 -2.46
CA GLY A 77 4.24 -18.10 -3.63
C GLY A 77 4.65 -19.31 -4.46
N PRO A 78 5.38 -19.11 -5.57
CA PRO A 78 6.10 -20.20 -6.21
C PRO A 78 7.01 -20.90 -5.19
N TRP A 79 7.44 -22.14 -5.48
CA TRP A 79 8.32 -22.98 -4.64
C TRP A 79 7.87 -23.25 -3.18
N GLN A 80 6.76 -22.68 -2.74
CA GLN A 80 6.20 -22.90 -1.40
C GLN A 80 5.04 -23.88 -1.46
N ASP A 81 4.96 -24.74 -0.46
CA ASP A 81 3.78 -25.57 -0.22
C ASP A 81 2.61 -24.66 0.17
N PHE A 82 1.41 -24.96 -0.32
CA PHE A 82 0.20 -24.31 0.16
C PHE A 82 -0.47 -25.21 1.20
N ASP A 83 -1.02 -24.61 2.26
CA ASP A 83 -1.77 -25.35 3.27
C ASP A 83 -3.26 -25.03 3.16
N TRP A 84 -4.06 -26.03 2.84
CA TRP A 84 -5.51 -25.91 2.86
C TRP A 84 -6.00 -25.95 4.30
N LYS A 85 -6.56 -24.83 4.75
CA LYS A 85 -7.20 -24.71 6.06
C LYS A 85 -8.65 -24.32 5.90
N GLU A 86 -9.55 -25.22 6.27
CA GLU A 86 -10.98 -25.11 5.95
C GLU A 86 -11.59 -23.82 6.51
N LYS A 87 -11.19 -23.46 7.73
CA LYS A 87 -11.61 -22.22 8.39
C LYS A 87 -11.18 -20.98 7.60
N GLU A 88 -9.96 -20.97 7.06
CA GLU A 88 -9.44 -19.82 6.32
C GLU A 88 -10.15 -19.65 4.97
N VAL A 89 -10.46 -20.75 4.26
CA VAL A 89 -11.24 -20.71 3.02
C VAL A 89 -12.63 -20.11 3.26
N GLY A 90 -13.26 -20.47 4.39
CA GLY A 90 -14.56 -19.93 4.80
C GLY A 90 -14.56 -18.40 4.93
N LEU A 91 -13.48 -17.80 5.46
CA LEU A 91 -13.36 -16.35 5.66
C LEU A 91 -13.37 -15.53 4.36
N TYR A 92 -13.04 -16.16 3.22
CA TYR A 92 -13.08 -15.46 1.92
C TYR A 92 -14.50 -15.18 1.43
N ARG A 93 -15.53 -15.87 1.93
CA ARG A 93 -16.93 -15.53 1.61
C ARG A 93 -17.28 -14.15 2.14
N GLU A 94 -17.24 -13.98 3.46
CA GLU A 94 -17.58 -12.73 4.12
C GLU A 94 -16.70 -11.57 3.61
N LYS A 95 -15.43 -11.85 3.32
CA LYS A 95 -14.50 -10.84 2.78
C LYS A 95 -14.93 -10.35 1.38
N LEU A 96 -15.28 -11.25 0.47
CA LEU A 96 -15.70 -10.88 -0.88
C LEU A 96 -17.08 -10.22 -0.89
N GLU A 97 -17.99 -10.67 -0.03
CA GLU A 97 -19.32 -10.06 0.15
C GLU A 97 -19.18 -8.62 0.65
N LYS A 98 -18.45 -8.39 1.75
CA LYS A 98 -18.17 -7.04 2.27
C LYS A 98 -17.47 -6.15 1.26
N TRP A 99 -16.55 -6.72 0.47
CA TRP A 99 -15.86 -5.99 -0.58
C TRP A 99 -16.83 -5.54 -1.68
N ALA A 100 -17.69 -6.44 -2.17
CA ALA A 100 -18.66 -6.13 -3.22
C ALA A 100 -19.75 -5.15 -2.74
N GLU A 101 -20.22 -5.28 -1.51
CA GLU A 101 -21.14 -4.33 -0.87
C GLU A 101 -20.50 -2.95 -0.74
N TRP A 102 -19.27 -2.89 -0.22
CA TRP A 102 -18.51 -1.65 -0.11
C TRP A 102 -18.29 -1.00 -1.48
N PHE A 103 -17.96 -1.80 -2.50
CA PHE A 103 -17.80 -1.34 -3.87
C PHE A 103 -19.10 -0.69 -4.39
N ARG A 104 -20.23 -1.38 -4.32
CA ARG A 104 -21.52 -0.85 -4.81
C ARG A 104 -21.90 0.45 -4.10
N GLN A 105 -21.79 0.48 -2.77
CA GLN A 105 -22.08 1.66 -1.97
C GLN A 105 -21.24 2.87 -2.44
N ARG A 106 -19.92 2.69 -2.56
CA ARG A 106 -19.04 3.81 -2.94
C ARG A 106 -19.21 4.24 -4.38
N TRP A 107 -19.56 3.33 -5.27
CA TRP A 107 -19.83 3.66 -6.67
C TRP A 107 -21.03 4.61 -6.82
N GLU A 108 -22.09 4.37 -6.04
CA GLU A 108 -23.31 5.18 -6.02
C GLU A 108 -23.12 6.54 -5.33
N GLU A 109 -22.24 6.61 -4.33
CA GLU A 109 -21.93 7.86 -3.61
C GLU A 109 -21.20 8.91 -4.47
N VAL A 110 -20.60 8.52 -5.60
CA VAL A 110 -19.85 9.45 -6.46
C VAL A 110 -20.81 10.39 -7.20
N LYS A 111 -20.76 11.67 -6.84
CA LYS A 111 -21.63 12.72 -7.41
C LYS A 111 -20.96 13.53 -8.53
N GLY A 112 -19.77 13.13 -8.97
CA GLY A 112 -18.91 13.89 -9.88
C GLY A 112 -18.17 15.04 -9.17
N GLY A 113 -17.16 15.59 -9.84
CA GLY A 113 -16.26 16.59 -9.23
C GLY A 113 -15.01 15.96 -8.61
N GLY A 114 -14.29 16.73 -7.78
CA GLY A 114 -12.97 16.33 -7.25
C GLY A 114 -11.82 16.78 -8.17
N LYS A 115 -11.15 17.87 -7.78
CA LYS A 115 -9.93 18.38 -8.42
C LYS A 115 -8.89 18.82 -7.38
N GLY A 116 -8.88 18.17 -6.23
CA GLY A 116 -7.98 18.47 -5.12
C GLY A 116 -6.68 17.68 -5.18
N ARG A 117 -5.75 17.99 -4.27
CA ARG A 117 -4.49 17.24 -4.14
C ARG A 117 -4.73 15.76 -3.83
N ILE A 118 -5.79 15.46 -3.08
CA ILE A 118 -6.18 14.08 -2.71
C ILE A 118 -6.58 13.24 -3.94
N ASP A 119 -7.16 13.85 -4.98
CA ASP A 119 -7.49 13.16 -6.24
C ASP A 119 -6.21 12.81 -7.01
N LEU A 120 -5.26 13.73 -7.06
CA LEU A 120 -3.95 13.50 -7.66
C LEU A 120 -3.18 12.41 -6.90
N TRP A 121 -3.25 12.44 -5.56
CA TRP A 121 -2.66 11.39 -4.72
C TRP A 121 -3.27 10.03 -5.04
N LEU A 122 -4.60 9.93 -5.16
CA LEU A 122 -5.24 8.66 -5.47
C LEU A 122 -4.79 8.13 -6.84
N LYS A 123 -4.74 8.98 -7.87
CA LYS A 123 -4.26 8.60 -9.21
C LYS A 123 -2.80 8.13 -9.17
N SER A 124 -1.93 8.85 -8.45
CA SER A 124 -0.53 8.44 -8.23
C SER A 124 -0.44 7.08 -7.53
N LYS A 125 -1.18 6.90 -6.44
CA LYS A 125 -1.14 5.68 -5.63
C LYS A 125 -1.68 4.47 -6.40
N VAL A 126 -2.76 4.63 -7.16
CA VAL A 126 -3.30 3.60 -8.06
C VAL A 126 -2.27 3.23 -9.11
N SER A 127 -1.60 4.21 -9.73
CA SER A 127 -0.54 3.94 -10.71
C SER A 127 0.61 3.13 -10.11
N GLN A 128 1.09 3.50 -8.93
CA GLN A 128 2.14 2.77 -8.20
C GLN A 128 1.71 1.33 -7.93
N ILE A 129 0.47 1.11 -7.46
CA ILE A 129 -0.07 -0.22 -7.21
C ILE A 129 -0.15 -1.04 -8.51
N VAL A 130 -0.66 -0.47 -9.61
CA VAL A 130 -0.73 -1.14 -10.91
C VAL A 130 0.66 -1.56 -11.36
N LYS A 131 1.65 -0.66 -11.28
CA LYS A 131 3.05 -0.96 -11.63
C LYS A 131 3.60 -2.13 -10.81
N GLU A 132 3.49 -2.06 -9.48
CA GLU A 132 4.06 -3.06 -8.59
C GLU A 132 3.35 -4.42 -8.68
N VAL A 133 2.03 -4.43 -8.91
CA VAL A 133 1.27 -5.65 -9.18
C VAL A 133 1.71 -6.27 -10.51
N THR A 134 1.88 -5.45 -11.56
CA THR A 134 2.36 -5.90 -12.87
C THR A 134 3.76 -6.52 -12.77
N GLU A 135 4.72 -5.81 -12.15
CA GLU A 135 6.08 -6.31 -11.91
C GLU A 135 6.08 -7.61 -11.07
N SER A 136 5.17 -7.71 -10.09
CA SER A 136 5.02 -8.91 -9.27
C SER A 136 4.45 -10.08 -10.07
N LEU A 137 3.54 -9.85 -11.01
CA LEU A 137 3.02 -10.90 -11.90
C LEU A 137 4.06 -11.36 -12.92
N GLU A 138 4.79 -10.44 -13.54
CA GLU A 138 5.89 -10.77 -14.47
C GLU A 138 6.99 -11.60 -13.82
N SER A 139 7.23 -11.39 -12.52
CA SER A 139 8.18 -12.17 -11.71
C SER A 139 7.56 -13.38 -10.98
N TRP A 140 6.34 -13.78 -11.33
CA TRP A 140 5.60 -14.89 -10.72
C TRP A 140 5.34 -14.77 -9.21
N GLN A 141 5.49 -13.60 -8.62
CA GLN A 141 5.12 -13.31 -7.24
C GLN A 141 3.60 -13.12 -7.08
N ILE A 142 2.82 -14.12 -7.48
CA ILE A 142 1.34 -14.09 -7.55
C ILE A 142 0.72 -13.73 -6.19
N ARG A 143 1.26 -14.27 -5.10
CA ARG A 143 0.82 -13.94 -3.74
C ARG A 143 1.01 -12.47 -3.42
N LYS A 144 2.21 -11.92 -3.68
CA LYS A 144 2.52 -10.51 -3.45
C LYS A 144 1.61 -9.60 -4.29
N ALA A 145 1.47 -9.93 -5.58
CA ALA A 145 0.58 -9.24 -6.50
C ALA A 145 -0.86 -9.23 -6.00
N GLY A 146 -1.41 -10.38 -5.59
CA GLY A 146 -2.79 -10.50 -5.13
C GLY A 146 -3.05 -9.79 -3.80
N LEU A 147 -2.10 -9.85 -2.85
CA LEU A 147 -2.21 -9.12 -1.60
C LEU A 147 -2.23 -7.61 -1.83
N LYS A 148 -1.37 -7.10 -2.72
CA LYS A 148 -1.30 -5.68 -3.07
C LYS A 148 -2.54 -5.23 -3.85
N ALA A 149 -2.93 -5.97 -4.89
CA ALA A 149 -4.10 -5.68 -5.71
C ALA A 149 -5.41 -5.68 -4.89
N PHE A 150 -5.51 -6.50 -3.85
CA PHE A 150 -6.69 -6.54 -3.00
C PHE A 150 -6.59 -5.60 -1.79
N PHE A 151 -5.64 -5.81 -0.88
CA PHE A 151 -5.62 -5.11 0.41
C PHE A 151 -5.09 -3.69 0.31
N GLU A 152 -3.93 -3.49 -0.32
CA GLU A 152 -3.33 -2.15 -0.41
C GLU A 152 -4.18 -1.21 -1.28
N PHE A 153 -4.77 -1.74 -2.35
CA PHE A 153 -5.72 -0.99 -3.15
C PHE A 153 -6.96 -0.61 -2.33
N TRP A 154 -7.54 -1.54 -1.57
CA TRP A 154 -8.68 -1.22 -0.70
C TRP A 154 -8.35 -0.15 0.33
N ASP A 155 -7.18 -0.25 0.98
CA ASP A 155 -6.72 0.72 1.96
C ASP A 155 -6.55 2.12 1.36
N ALA A 156 -6.02 2.21 0.14
CA ALA A 156 -5.91 3.47 -0.59
C ALA A 156 -7.30 4.09 -0.83
N LEU A 157 -8.27 3.31 -1.29
CA LEU A 157 -9.63 3.81 -1.53
C LEU A 157 -10.35 4.19 -0.23
N ARG A 158 -10.21 3.41 0.84
CA ARG A 158 -10.78 3.73 2.16
C ARG A 158 -10.18 5.01 2.73
N TRP A 159 -8.88 5.21 2.55
CA TRP A 159 -8.22 6.46 2.95
C TRP A 159 -8.77 7.65 2.16
N TYR A 160 -8.85 7.53 0.84
CA TYR A 160 -9.43 8.56 -0.03
C TYR A 160 -10.85 8.96 0.43
N CYS A 161 -11.74 7.98 0.63
CA CYS A 161 -13.12 8.20 1.07
C CYS A 161 -13.22 8.80 2.49
N ARG A 162 -12.17 8.67 3.31
CA ARG A 162 -12.09 9.32 4.62
C ARG A 162 -11.65 10.78 4.49
N ARG A 163 -10.71 11.06 3.58
CA ARG A 163 -10.11 12.38 3.36
C ARG A 163 -11.04 13.36 2.66
N THR A 164 -11.87 12.86 1.74
CA THR A 164 -12.77 13.67 0.93
C THR A 164 -14.09 12.95 0.68
N GLU A 165 -15.09 13.70 0.23
CA GLU A 165 -16.28 13.13 -0.40
C GLU A 165 -15.91 12.45 -1.73
N ALA A 166 -16.74 11.50 -2.15
CA ALA A 166 -16.51 10.66 -3.32
C ALA A 166 -16.49 11.47 -4.64
N GLY A 167 -15.30 11.70 -5.19
CA GLY A 167 -15.08 12.37 -6.48
C GLY A 167 -14.88 11.39 -7.65
N GLU A 168 -14.70 11.93 -8.86
CA GLU A 168 -14.55 11.14 -10.10
C GLU A 168 -13.30 10.24 -10.07
N ALA A 169 -12.22 10.67 -9.39
CA ALA A 169 -11.02 9.86 -9.22
C ALA A 169 -11.31 8.52 -8.53
N LEU A 170 -12.34 8.45 -7.67
CA LEU A 170 -12.76 7.21 -7.04
C LEU A 170 -13.34 6.21 -8.05
N ARG A 171 -14.17 6.68 -9.00
CA ARG A 171 -14.72 5.82 -10.08
C ARG A 171 -13.61 5.26 -10.96
N GLU A 172 -12.72 6.13 -11.44
CA GLU A 172 -11.57 5.71 -12.25
C GLU A 172 -10.72 4.65 -11.53
N ALA A 173 -10.47 4.85 -10.23
CA ALA A 173 -9.72 3.91 -9.41
C ALA A 173 -10.47 2.59 -9.20
N MET A 174 -11.77 2.63 -8.96
CA MET A 174 -12.61 1.43 -8.77
C MET A 174 -12.73 0.60 -10.06
N GLU A 175 -12.84 1.23 -11.23
CA GLU A 175 -12.78 0.51 -12.50
C GLU A 175 -11.43 -0.18 -12.71
N THR A 176 -10.33 0.52 -12.41
CA THR A 176 -8.97 -0.04 -12.44
C THR A 176 -8.85 -1.23 -11.49
N TRP A 177 -9.48 -1.14 -10.33
CA TRP A 177 -9.47 -2.20 -9.33
C TRP A 177 -10.14 -3.49 -9.82
N LEU A 178 -11.29 -3.38 -10.50
CA LEU A 178 -11.95 -4.54 -11.11
C LEU A 178 -11.02 -5.24 -12.11
N LYS A 179 -10.36 -4.48 -13.00
CA LYS A 179 -9.42 -5.04 -13.97
C LYS A 179 -8.23 -5.72 -13.30
N LEU A 180 -7.67 -5.10 -12.25
CA LEU A 180 -6.58 -5.71 -11.48
C LEU A 180 -7.00 -7.00 -10.78
N LEU A 181 -8.23 -7.10 -10.28
CA LEU A 181 -8.67 -8.29 -9.54
C LEU A 181 -9.17 -9.44 -10.45
N ALA A 182 -9.44 -9.18 -11.73
CA ALA A 182 -9.95 -10.16 -12.68
C ALA A 182 -9.16 -11.49 -12.75
N PRO A 183 -7.80 -11.52 -12.69
CA PRO A 183 -7.05 -12.78 -12.66
C PRO A 183 -7.34 -13.66 -11.44
N TRP A 184 -7.73 -13.05 -10.32
CA TRP A 184 -8.00 -13.73 -9.05
C TRP A 184 -9.48 -14.10 -8.89
N ILE A 185 -10.38 -13.14 -9.11
CA ILE A 185 -11.83 -13.28 -8.89
C ILE A 185 -12.64 -12.88 -10.15
N PRO A 186 -12.48 -13.63 -11.26
CA PRO A 186 -13.01 -13.24 -12.57
C PRO A 186 -14.54 -13.15 -12.62
N HIS A 187 -15.26 -13.96 -11.84
CA HIS A 187 -16.73 -14.01 -11.94
C HIS A 187 -17.35 -12.78 -11.25
N LEU A 188 -16.94 -12.50 -10.01
CA LEU A 188 -17.43 -11.37 -9.24
C LEU A 188 -17.01 -10.02 -9.86
N THR A 189 -15.80 -9.94 -10.41
CA THR A 189 -15.36 -8.74 -11.15
C THR A 189 -16.14 -8.55 -12.45
N GLN A 190 -16.48 -9.62 -13.17
CA GLN A 190 -17.37 -9.55 -14.33
C GLN A 190 -18.78 -9.07 -13.95
N GLU A 191 -19.37 -9.61 -12.88
CA GLU A 191 -20.69 -9.18 -12.40
C GLU A 191 -20.69 -7.69 -12.03
N LEU A 192 -19.65 -7.22 -11.32
CA LEU A 192 -19.53 -5.81 -10.97
C LEU A 192 -19.25 -4.93 -12.19
N TRP A 193 -18.48 -5.41 -13.17
CA TRP A 193 -18.20 -4.71 -14.43
C TRP A 193 -19.49 -4.46 -15.22
N GLU A 194 -20.34 -5.48 -15.36
CA GLU A 194 -21.65 -5.34 -15.99
C GLU A 194 -22.58 -4.44 -15.15
N TRP A 195 -22.58 -4.58 -13.83
CA TRP A 195 -23.40 -3.76 -12.92
C TRP A 195 -23.09 -2.26 -13.01
N ILE A 196 -21.81 -1.88 -13.17
CA ILE A 196 -21.42 -0.48 -13.40
C ILE A 196 -21.70 0.01 -14.84
N GLY A 197 -22.38 -0.80 -15.66
CA GLY A 197 -22.83 -0.46 -17.01
C GLY A 197 -21.77 -0.65 -18.11
N LYS A 198 -20.63 -1.28 -17.81
CA LYS A 198 -19.62 -1.55 -18.83
C LYS A 198 -20.07 -2.70 -19.73
N GLN A 199 -19.65 -2.62 -20.99
CA GLN A 199 -20.00 -3.59 -22.01
C GLN A 199 -18.86 -4.60 -22.22
N GLY A 200 -19.20 -5.76 -22.78
CA GLY A 200 -18.26 -6.84 -23.07
C GLY A 200 -17.72 -7.53 -21.83
N PHE A 201 -16.75 -8.41 -22.02
CA PHE A 201 -16.13 -9.13 -20.92
C PHE A 201 -14.95 -8.36 -20.33
N ILE A 202 -14.80 -8.40 -19.01
CA ILE A 202 -13.70 -7.72 -18.30
C ILE A 202 -12.32 -8.24 -18.74
N HIS A 203 -12.22 -9.51 -19.15
CA HIS A 203 -10.97 -10.07 -19.64
C HIS A 203 -10.56 -9.54 -21.03
N GLU A 204 -11.48 -8.93 -21.77
CA GLU A 204 -11.22 -8.24 -23.04
C GLU A 204 -10.95 -6.74 -22.83
N ALA A 205 -11.19 -6.20 -21.63
CA ALA A 205 -11.03 -4.78 -21.31
C ALA A 205 -9.57 -4.31 -21.17
N GLY A 206 -8.60 -5.22 -21.39
CA GLY A 206 -7.17 -4.97 -21.28
C GLY A 206 -6.65 -4.90 -19.84
N TRP A 207 -5.35 -5.14 -19.66
CA TRP A 207 -4.66 -4.92 -18.40
C TRP A 207 -4.51 -3.41 -18.13
N PRO A 208 -4.74 -2.90 -16.91
CA PRO A 208 -4.57 -1.48 -16.63
C PRO A 208 -3.09 -1.07 -16.74
N GLU A 209 -2.83 0.08 -17.36
CA GLU A 209 -1.49 0.63 -17.49
C GLU A 209 -1.18 1.59 -16.35
N ALA A 210 0.06 1.53 -15.85
CA ALA A 210 0.53 2.47 -14.83
C ALA A 210 0.70 3.88 -15.43
N GLY A 211 -0.02 4.85 -14.88
CA GLY A 211 0.15 6.27 -15.21
C GLY A 211 1.33 6.94 -14.49
N LYS A 212 1.28 8.26 -14.32
CA LYS A 212 2.31 9.01 -13.59
C LYS A 212 2.22 8.76 -12.08
N THR A 213 3.37 8.61 -11.44
CA THR A 213 3.52 8.55 -9.97
C THR A 213 4.25 9.80 -9.48
N ASP A 214 3.85 10.32 -8.34
CA ASP A 214 4.47 11.46 -7.66
C ASP A 214 4.75 11.12 -6.18
N PRO A 215 6.02 10.83 -5.82
CA PRO A 215 6.41 10.54 -4.45
C PRO A 215 6.04 11.64 -3.45
N LYS A 216 6.01 12.91 -3.87
CA LYS A 216 5.68 14.03 -2.96
C LYS A 216 4.21 14.02 -2.55
N LEU A 217 3.31 13.53 -3.42
CA LEU A 217 1.91 13.32 -3.06
C LEU A 217 1.80 12.23 -1.99
N GLU A 218 2.51 11.11 -2.17
CA GLU A 218 2.53 10.00 -1.22
C GLU A 218 3.09 10.43 0.14
N MET A 219 4.22 11.13 0.15
CA MET A 219 4.83 11.68 1.36
C MET A 219 3.89 12.64 2.10
N GLY A 220 3.20 13.52 1.36
CA GLY A 220 2.26 14.47 1.96
C GLY A 220 1.05 13.80 2.61
N GLU A 221 0.43 12.82 1.95
CA GLU A 221 -0.70 12.10 2.56
C GLU A 221 -0.28 11.16 3.69
N GLU A 222 0.93 10.61 3.64
CA GLU A 222 1.49 9.85 4.76
C GLU A 222 1.77 10.74 5.99
N LEU A 223 2.27 11.96 5.77
CA LEU A 223 2.42 12.97 6.82
C LEU A 223 1.07 13.29 7.49
N ILE A 224 0.01 13.50 6.70
CA ILE A 224 -1.35 13.74 7.22
C ILE A 224 -1.83 12.54 8.04
N ARG A 225 -1.66 11.32 7.52
CA ARG A 225 -2.08 10.08 8.20
C ARG A 225 -1.38 9.91 9.55
N ARG A 226 -0.05 10.07 9.60
CA ARG A 226 0.73 9.96 10.84
C ARG A 226 0.32 11.03 11.85
N THR A 227 0.17 12.28 11.40
CA THR A 227 -0.28 13.38 12.27
C THR A 227 -1.65 13.09 12.88
N MET A 228 -2.57 12.54 12.08
CA MET A 228 -3.90 12.12 12.55
C MET A 228 -3.79 11.02 13.62
N GLU A 229 -2.95 10.01 13.39
CA GLU A 229 -2.73 8.90 14.34
C GLU A 229 -2.11 9.40 15.64
N ASP A 230 -1.08 10.25 15.58
CA ASP A 230 -0.45 10.85 16.74
C ASP A 230 -1.45 11.67 17.58
N ILE A 231 -2.30 12.48 16.93
CA ILE A 231 -3.36 13.22 17.61
C ILE A 231 -4.32 12.24 18.30
N ARG A 232 -4.76 11.16 17.63
CA ARG A 232 -5.66 10.17 18.23
C ARG A 232 -5.05 9.51 19.46
N GLU A 233 -3.77 9.16 19.42
CA GLU A 233 -3.10 8.57 20.58
C GLU A 233 -3.05 9.56 21.76
N ILE A 234 -2.81 10.86 21.50
CA ILE A 234 -2.85 11.87 22.58
C ILE A 234 -4.28 12.03 23.13
N ILE A 235 -5.31 12.02 22.27
CA ILE A 235 -6.73 12.10 22.68
C ILE A 235 -7.12 10.89 23.54
N LYS A 236 -6.70 9.67 23.16
CA LYS A 236 -6.94 8.46 23.96
C LYS A 236 -6.38 8.58 25.38
N LEU A 237 -5.24 9.26 25.53
CA LEU A 237 -4.56 9.41 26.83
C LEU A 237 -5.12 10.56 27.68
N LYS A 238 -5.60 11.64 27.05
CA LYS A 238 -5.93 12.90 27.76
C LYS A 238 -7.40 13.34 27.65
N GLY A 239 -8.19 12.70 26.80
CA GLY A 239 -9.58 13.05 26.53
C GLY A 239 -9.76 13.96 25.31
N GLN A 240 -10.98 14.47 25.15
CA GLN A 240 -11.36 15.30 24.00
C GLN A 240 -10.89 16.76 24.18
N PRO A 241 -10.11 17.33 23.25
CA PRO A 241 -9.66 18.72 23.34
C PRO A 241 -10.72 19.71 22.81
N LYS A 242 -10.63 20.97 23.27
CA LYS A 242 -11.36 22.12 22.70
C LYS A 242 -10.74 22.61 21.39
N SER A 243 -9.41 22.57 21.31
CA SER A 243 -8.67 22.94 20.10
C SER A 243 -7.34 22.20 19.97
N ILE A 244 -6.87 22.07 18.73
CA ILE A 244 -5.61 21.43 18.36
C ILE A 244 -4.78 22.43 17.54
N ARG A 245 -3.52 22.62 17.91
CA ARG A 245 -2.53 23.36 17.13
C ARG A 245 -1.48 22.41 16.60
N ILE A 246 -1.23 22.48 15.30
CA ILE A 246 -0.24 21.68 14.59
C ILE A 246 0.85 22.64 14.11
N TYR A 247 2.09 22.40 14.51
CA TYR A 247 3.23 23.25 14.20
C TYR A 247 4.17 22.55 13.21
N THR A 248 4.50 23.21 12.11
CA THR A 248 5.50 22.69 11.18
C THR A 248 6.92 22.91 11.68
N ALA A 249 7.86 22.12 11.19
CA ALA A 249 9.26 22.32 11.53
C ALA A 249 9.84 23.56 10.82
N PRO A 250 10.74 24.31 11.48
CA PRO A 250 11.39 25.46 10.85
C PRO A 250 12.37 25.03 9.76
N GLU A 251 12.57 25.89 8.76
CA GLU A 251 13.39 25.63 7.57
C GLU A 251 14.79 25.08 7.89
N TRP A 252 15.47 25.66 8.88
CA TRP A 252 16.81 25.19 9.28
C TRP A 252 16.83 23.73 9.75
N LYS A 253 15.72 23.19 10.29
CA LYS A 253 15.63 21.76 10.64
C LYS A 253 15.51 20.90 9.39
N HIS A 254 14.81 21.35 8.35
CA HIS A 254 14.76 20.64 7.07
C HIS A 254 16.15 20.63 6.41
N GLU A 255 16.87 21.75 6.42
CA GLU A 255 18.25 21.81 5.92
C GLU A 255 19.17 20.83 6.65
N VAL A 256 19.15 20.83 7.99
CA VAL A 256 19.95 19.91 8.80
C VAL A 256 19.54 18.45 8.55
N TYR A 257 18.23 18.17 8.46
CA TYR A 257 17.75 16.81 8.18
C TYR A 257 18.25 16.31 6.82
N GLN A 258 18.22 17.16 5.80
CA GLN A 258 18.71 16.82 4.46
C GLN A 258 20.21 16.52 4.46
N LEU A 259 21.02 17.35 5.16
CA LEU A 259 22.45 17.10 5.31
C LEU A 259 22.74 15.77 5.99
N VAL A 260 21.94 15.40 7.00
CA VAL A 260 22.07 14.10 7.70
C VAL A 260 21.63 12.94 6.81
N LEU A 261 20.57 13.12 6.01
CA LEU A 261 20.06 12.11 5.09
C LEU A 261 21.08 11.77 3.98
N GLU A 262 21.76 12.78 3.45
CA GLU A 262 22.78 12.64 2.39
C GLU A 262 24.18 12.27 2.94
N ALA A 263 24.32 12.20 4.27
CA ALA A 263 25.60 11.98 4.93
C ALA A 263 26.21 10.60 4.61
N LEU A 264 27.28 10.57 3.83
CA LEU A 264 28.13 9.38 3.69
C LEU A 264 28.98 9.14 4.95
N GLU A 265 29.45 10.22 5.60
CA GLU A 265 30.27 10.16 6.81
C GLU A 265 29.70 11.03 7.94
N ARG A 266 29.35 10.37 9.06
CA ARG A 266 28.73 11.02 10.22
C ARG A 266 29.59 12.14 10.83
N LYS A 267 30.91 11.95 10.88
CA LYS A 267 31.84 12.91 11.50
C LYS A 267 32.00 14.19 10.66
N ALA A 268 32.02 14.05 9.34
CA ALA A 268 32.13 15.19 8.43
C ALA A 268 30.87 16.07 8.52
N VAL A 269 29.69 15.47 8.39
CA VAL A 269 28.42 16.20 8.46
C VAL A 269 28.18 16.86 9.82
N LEU A 270 28.58 16.21 10.92
CA LEU A 270 28.55 16.85 12.25
C LEU A 270 29.40 18.12 12.31
N ARG A 271 30.59 18.11 11.71
CA ARG A 271 31.46 19.29 11.66
C ARG A 271 30.81 20.39 10.83
N ASP A 272 30.27 20.05 9.66
CA ASP A 272 29.65 21.01 8.75
C ASP A 272 28.43 21.71 9.39
N ILE A 273 27.56 20.93 10.05
CA ILE A 273 26.41 21.44 10.81
C ILE A 273 26.86 22.37 11.94
N LEU A 274 27.95 22.04 12.65
CA LEU A 274 28.48 22.87 13.74
C LEU A 274 29.17 24.14 13.24
N THR A 275 29.62 24.17 11.99
CA THR A 275 30.20 25.37 11.37
C THR A 275 29.18 26.30 10.73
N ASP A 276 27.94 25.85 10.48
CA ASP A 276 26.88 26.70 9.89
C ASP A 276 26.41 27.76 10.93
N PRO A 277 26.62 29.07 10.66
CA PRO A 277 26.21 30.14 11.57
C PRO A 277 24.70 30.18 11.85
N ARG A 278 23.87 29.73 10.90
CA ARG A 278 22.40 29.70 11.02
C ARG A 278 21.93 28.67 12.04
N VAL A 279 22.72 27.62 12.22
CA VAL A 279 22.43 26.47 13.08
C VAL A 279 23.12 26.64 14.43
N GLN A 280 24.33 27.21 14.49
CA GLN A 280 25.05 27.48 15.76
C GLN A 280 24.21 28.16 16.85
N LYS A 281 23.27 29.05 16.47
CA LYS A 281 22.38 29.75 17.39
C LYS A 281 21.51 28.84 18.28
N HIS A 282 21.29 27.57 17.90
CA HIS A 282 20.52 26.62 18.72
C HIS A 282 21.39 25.66 19.56
N GLY A 283 22.72 25.77 19.48
CA GLY A 283 23.68 25.18 20.42
C GLY A 283 23.55 23.66 20.65
N LYS A 284 23.61 23.25 21.93
CA LYS A 284 23.66 21.83 22.37
C LYS A 284 22.47 20.98 21.91
N ARG A 285 21.28 21.57 21.75
CA ARG A 285 20.05 20.85 21.38
C ARG A 285 20.12 20.25 19.97
N ILE A 286 20.85 20.89 19.06
CA ILE A 286 21.05 20.36 17.70
C ILE A 286 21.93 19.12 17.74
N LEU A 287 23.00 19.13 18.55
CA LEU A 287 23.92 18.00 18.66
C LEU A 287 23.17 16.75 19.13
N GLU A 288 22.36 16.89 20.18
CA GLU A 288 21.53 15.80 20.71
C GLU A 288 20.54 15.28 19.65
N TRP A 289 19.89 16.20 18.93
CA TRP A 289 18.94 15.85 17.87
C TRP A 289 19.61 15.12 16.70
N VAL A 290 20.70 15.65 16.17
CA VAL A 290 21.45 15.03 15.05
C VAL A 290 22.02 13.67 15.46
N GLN A 291 22.55 13.53 16.67
CA GLN A 291 22.99 12.23 17.20
C GLN A 291 21.84 11.23 17.30
N ARG A 292 20.63 11.69 17.67
CA ARG A 292 19.42 10.85 17.68
C ARG A 292 19.06 10.40 16.26
N LEU A 293 19.09 11.30 15.28
CA LEU A 293 18.82 10.96 13.87
C LEU A 293 19.78 9.87 13.35
N PHE A 294 21.08 9.99 13.64
CA PHE A 294 22.06 8.96 13.27
C PHE A 294 21.83 7.61 13.97
N LYS A 295 21.29 7.62 15.19
CA LYS A 295 20.97 6.40 15.94
C LYS A 295 19.70 5.73 15.42
N GLU A 296 18.71 6.51 14.98
CA GLU A 296 17.47 5.99 14.39
C GLU A 296 17.73 5.25 13.06
N GLY A 297 18.71 5.70 12.26
CA GLY A 297 19.28 4.97 11.12
C GLY A 297 18.34 4.69 9.93
N LYS A 298 17.05 5.02 10.06
CA LYS A 298 16.00 4.87 9.05
C LYS A 298 15.43 6.23 8.66
N LEU A 299 16.31 7.13 8.22
CA LEU A 299 15.87 8.40 7.66
C LEU A 299 15.30 8.16 6.27
N ALA A 300 14.28 8.93 5.92
CA ALA A 300 13.62 8.86 4.62
C ALA A 300 13.51 10.29 4.09
N GLU A 301 13.36 10.43 2.77
CA GLU A 301 13.07 11.74 2.19
C GLU A 301 11.83 12.35 2.85
N VAL A 302 11.87 13.66 3.07
CA VAL A 302 10.79 14.46 3.65
C VAL A 302 10.46 15.61 2.72
N LEU A 303 9.24 16.14 2.84
CA LEU A 303 8.85 17.35 2.11
C LEU A 303 9.71 18.54 2.54
N THR A 304 9.83 19.53 1.67
CA THR A 304 10.40 20.83 2.05
C THR A 304 9.52 21.49 3.12
N ALA A 305 10.05 22.45 3.86
CA ALA A 305 9.30 23.14 4.92
C ALA A 305 8.00 23.80 4.40
N GLN A 306 8.07 24.38 3.20
CA GLN A 306 6.92 25.00 2.53
C GLN A 306 5.89 23.95 2.12
N GLU A 307 6.31 22.86 1.48
CA GLU A 307 5.42 21.77 1.06
C GLU A 307 4.77 21.09 2.28
N GLU A 308 5.51 20.87 3.36
CA GLU A 308 4.99 20.33 4.63
C GLU A 308 3.86 21.21 5.19
N TYR A 309 4.09 22.52 5.23
CA TYR A 309 3.08 23.49 5.66
C TYR A 309 1.84 23.48 4.78
N GLU A 310 2.01 23.56 3.46
CA GLU A 310 0.89 23.57 2.51
C GLU A 310 0.04 22.30 2.61
N VAL A 311 0.68 21.14 2.70
CA VAL A 311 0.01 19.84 2.85
C VAL A 311 -0.82 19.77 4.13
N LEU A 312 -0.23 20.12 5.26
CA LEU A 312 -0.95 20.10 6.54
C LEU A 312 -2.06 21.15 6.57
N LYS A 313 -1.81 22.33 6.00
CA LYS A 313 -2.78 23.42 5.94
C LYS A 313 -4.01 23.06 5.10
N GLU A 314 -3.80 22.39 3.96
CA GLU A 314 -4.90 21.85 3.14
C GLU A 314 -5.74 20.83 3.93
N ALA A 315 -5.11 20.04 4.81
CA ALA A 315 -5.78 19.04 5.63
C ALA A 315 -6.47 19.60 6.89
N GLU A 316 -6.41 20.90 7.17
CA GLU A 316 -6.97 21.50 8.39
C GLU A 316 -8.49 21.25 8.53
N ALA A 317 -9.23 21.37 7.43
CA ALA A 317 -10.67 21.08 7.39
C ALA A 317 -10.98 19.61 7.66
N PHE A 318 -10.13 18.71 7.15
CA PHE A 318 -10.23 17.28 7.41
C PHE A 318 -9.99 16.97 8.89
N PHE A 319 -8.92 17.48 9.49
CA PHE A 319 -8.65 17.30 10.92
C PHE A 319 -9.78 17.86 11.79
N LYS A 320 -10.32 19.04 11.45
CA LYS A 320 -11.46 19.64 12.15
C LYS A 320 -12.68 18.71 12.15
N LYS A 321 -13.00 18.10 11.00
CA LYS A 321 -14.11 17.13 10.88
C LYS A 321 -13.80 15.85 11.66
N GLU A 322 -12.58 15.33 11.54
CA GLU A 322 -12.16 14.06 12.12
C GLU A 322 -12.14 14.11 13.66
N PHE A 323 -11.73 15.24 14.25
CA PHE A 323 -11.63 15.40 15.71
C PHE A 323 -12.79 16.17 16.33
N GLY A 324 -13.66 16.81 15.54
CA GLY A 324 -14.83 17.53 16.06
C GLY A 324 -14.48 18.78 16.90
N CYS A 325 -13.28 19.34 16.74
CA CYS A 325 -12.80 20.51 17.48
C CYS A 325 -12.07 21.49 16.54
N LYS A 326 -11.77 22.70 17.01
CA LYS A 326 -10.99 23.67 16.22
C LYS A 326 -9.58 23.11 15.97
N VAL A 327 -9.13 23.11 14.72
CA VAL A 327 -7.76 22.74 14.36
C VAL A 327 -7.12 23.91 13.64
N GLU A 328 -5.88 24.23 13.98
CA GLU A 328 -5.11 25.30 13.36
C GLU A 328 -3.69 24.81 13.03
N VAL A 329 -3.31 24.90 11.76
CA VAL A 329 -1.95 24.65 11.31
C VAL A 329 -1.17 25.95 11.29
N ILE A 330 -0.10 25.99 12.09
CA ILE A 330 0.74 27.15 12.32
C ILE A 330 2.11 26.89 11.71
N GLU A 331 2.47 27.76 10.77
CA GLU A 331 3.78 27.79 10.15
C GLU A 331 4.86 28.11 11.18
N ALA A 332 6.01 27.43 11.09
CA ALA A 332 7.11 27.55 12.04
C ALA A 332 7.53 29.00 12.35
N ILE A 333 7.47 29.92 11.38
CA ILE A 333 7.85 31.33 11.55
C ILE A 333 6.93 32.06 12.54
N LYS A 334 5.67 31.64 12.62
CA LYS A 334 4.64 32.22 13.49
C LYS A 334 4.43 31.41 14.78
N ALA A 335 5.19 30.33 14.95
CA ALA A 335 4.99 29.35 16.00
C ALA A 335 5.80 29.72 17.25
N GLU A 336 5.12 29.89 18.38
CA GLU A 336 5.74 30.08 19.69
C GLU A 336 5.43 28.89 20.61
N GLY A 337 6.35 28.60 21.53
CA GLY A 337 6.14 27.61 22.60
C GLY A 337 6.91 26.29 22.43
N GLU A 338 6.79 25.44 23.46
CA GLU A 338 7.61 24.23 23.59
C GLU A 338 7.28 23.18 22.51
N LYS A 339 6.00 23.07 22.12
CA LYS A 339 5.57 22.10 21.10
C LYS A 339 6.04 22.48 19.70
N ALA A 340 6.02 23.76 19.37
CA ALA A 340 6.61 24.29 18.13
C ALA A 340 8.12 24.00 18.07
N ALA A 341 8.85 24.24 19.16
CA ALA A 341 10.29 23.97 19.22
C ALA A 341 10.66 22.48 19.03
N ARG A 342 9.72 21.57 19.36
CA ARG A 342 9.87 20.11 19.21
C ARG A 342 9.41 19.58 17.86
N ALA A 343 8.80 20.38 16.98
CA ALA A 343 8.43 19.97 15.63
C ALA A 343 9.68 19.60 14.82
N GLU A 344 9.62 18.52 14.05
CA GLU A 344 10.70 18.01 13.23
C GLU A 344 10.20 17.69 11.82
N PRO A 345 11.06 17.72 10.79
CA PRO A 345 10.65 17.41 9.42
C PRO A 345 9.93 16.06 9.35
N GLY A 346 8.71 16.04 8.80
CA GLY A 346 7.85 14.86 8.73
C GLY A 346 7.23 14.42 10.06
N LYS A 347 7.44 15.16 11.15
CA LYS A 347 6.91 14.92 12.51
C LYS A 347 6.49 16.26 13.14
N PRO A 348 5.32 16.79 12.77
CA PRO A 348 4.88 18.11 13.21
C PRO A 348 4.64 18.14 14.73
N GLY A 349 4.84 19.31 15.32
CA GLY A 349 4.57 19.53 16.74
C GLY A 349 3.07 19.57 16.99
N ILE A 350 2.58 18.76 17.93
CA ILE A 350 1.15 18.69 18.26
C ILE A 350 0.88 19.23 19.67
N GLU A 351 -0.04 20.17 19.77
CA GLU A 351 -0.54 20.73 21.02
C GLU A 351 -2.06 20.65 21.09
N LEU A 352 -2.57 20.02 22.16
CA LEU A 352 -4.00 19.90 22.44
C LEU A 352 -4.34 20.81 23.62
N CYS A 353 -5.33 21.69 23.43
CA CYS A 353 -5.88 22.56 24.46
C CYS A 353 -7.20 21.97 24.96
N PHE A 354 -7.28 21.66 26.25
CA PHE A 354 -8.41 20.98 26.88
C PHE A 354 -9.43 21.93 27.52
#